data_AF-A0A9P1MBY5-F1
#
_entry.id   AF-A0A9P1MBY5-F1
#
_cell.length_a   1.000
_cell.length_b   1.000
_cell.length_c   1.000
_cell.angle_alpha   90.00
_cell.angle_beta   90.00
_cell.angle_gamma   90.00
#
_symmetry.space_group_name_H-M   'P 1'
#
loop_
_entity.id
_entity.type
_entity.pdbx_description
1 polymer ?
#
loop_
_entity_poly.entity_id
_entity_poly.type
_entity_poly.pdbx_seq_one_letter_code
_entity_poly.pdbx_strand_id
1 'polypeptide(L)'
;MRDSPPPDIPDSAQDDANSCPSATGREKEGDISSVFVSLSGAKREPLPTRFRDLKTSLVAGKEDKVIAGWNRLLNALAEENEIISTWKSAIVPSVEFKNLEFEIEKLKPEIKKPFPPNDPQVYELYWSEPQLKARSHPNLLATQRTLMQSLWHSSSPDAQVSLSQPLTYADRLRIRQPGDATFALGPHIDGGSVERWEHAGYGLGGVYDRIFAGEWEAYDPWDAAPRIDALRPTAGHPPRQPGREAVDGISAPPPFFRPLRPAEDLAPEAFLAAENWAFTGGEAMTSELQGATPSHAQELNDALHPHLQLSRTMVHVPEVRPGDFVVWHCDGIHAVDKVHAGKSDSSVLYIPVCPTTEINAKYLVRQRQAFIDGTPGPDFPGGKGWGRKRRDGIGEAG
;
A
#
# COMPACT_ATOMS: atom_id res chain seq x y z
N MET A 1 -24.58 24.36 -61.34
CA MET A 1 -23.42 23.93 -60.55
C MET A 1 -24.00 23.05 -59.44
N ARG A 2 -24.47 21.82 -59.72
CA ARG A 2 -23.75 20.54 -59.85
C ARG A 2 -22.77 20.30 -58.70
N ASP A 3 -23.31 19.73 -57.64
CA ASP A 3 -22.58 19.05 -56.56
C ASP A 3 -21.95 17.76 -57.11
N SER A 4 -20.65 17.60 -56.87
CA SER A 4 -19.92 16.34 -57.03
C SER A 4 -19.54 15.82 -55.65
N PRO A 5 -19.80 14.53 -55.32
CA PRO A 5 -19.36 13.93 -54.07
C PRO A 5 -17.84 13.62 -54.11
N PRO A 6 -17.16 13.57 -52.95
CA PRO A 6 -15.76 13.18 -52.88
C PRO A 6 -15.57 11.66 -53.10
N PRO A 7 -14.38 11.22 -53.58
CA PRO A 7 -14.15 9.86 -54.05
C PRO A 7 -13.84 8.86 -52.92
N ASP A 8 -14.20 7.60 -53.18
CA ASP A 8 -13.89 6.41 -52.40
C ASP A 8 -12.38 6.19 -52.23
N ILE A 9 -11.93 5.89 -51.00
CA ILE A 9 -10.59 5.41 -50.69
C ILE A 9 -10.65 3.88 -50.52
N PRO A 10 -9.73 3.10 -51.13
CA PRO A 10 -9.84 1.65 -51.17
C PRO A 10 -9.49 0.97 -49.84
N ASP A 11 -10.23 -0.10 -49.57
CA ASP A 11 -10.04 -1.07 -48.51
C ASP A 11 -8.85 -2.01 -48.83
N SER A 12 -7.68 -1.77 -48.22
CA SER A 12 -6.64 -2.79 -48.04
C SER A 12 -5.52 -2.30 -47.11
N ALA A 13 -5.61 -2.65 -45.83
CA ALA A 13 -4.45 -2.93 -44.98
C ALA A 13 -4.91 -3.84 -43.83
N GLN A 14 -4.63 -5.13 -44.00
CA GLN A 14 -4.62 -6.09 -42.90
C GLN A 14 -3.52 -5.65 -41.93
N ASP A 15 -3.90 -5.17 -40.75
CA ASP A 15 -3.01 -5.07 -39.60
C ASP A 15 -3.32 -6.22 -38.65
N ASP A 16 -2.28 -7.02 -38.42
CA ASP A 16 -2.22 -8.14 -37.49
C ASP A 16 -2.53 -7.66 -36.06
N ALA A 17 -3.79 -7.84 -35.65
CA ALA A 17 -4.22 -7.69 -34.28
C ALA A 17 -3.59 -8.81 -33.43
N ASN A 18 -2.43 -8.52 -32.86
CA ASN A 18 -1.82 -9.35 -31.82
C ASN A 18 -2.73 -9.30 -30.59
N SER A 19 -3.33 -10.44 -30.27
CA SER A 19 -4.38 -10.63 -29.28
C SER A 19 -3.94 -10.22 -27.88
N CYS A 20 -4.60 -9.20 -27.33
CA CYS A 20 -4.63 -8.91 -25.90
C CYS A 20 -5.51 -9.99 -25.21
N PRO A 21 -5.05 -10.71 -24.18
CA PRO A 21 -5.91 -11.64 -23.48
C PRO A 21 -6.99 -10.85 -22.72
N SER A 22 -8.23 -11.05 -23.12
CA SER A 22 -9.41 -10.53 -22.46
C SER A 22 -9.44 -10.97 -20.99
N ALA A 23 -9.28 -10.02 -20.07
CA ALA A 23 -9.52 -10.22 -18.65
C ALA A 23 -11.03 -10.37 -18.39
N THR A 24 -11.57 -11.56 -18.68
CA THR A 24 -12.93 -11.95 -18.26
C THR A 24 -12.83 -12.74 -16.97
N GLY A 25 -12.58 -12.03 -15.87
CA GLY A 25 -12.81 -12.51 -14.52
C GLY A 25 -13.54 -11.41 -13.77
N ARG A 26 -14.85 -11.58 -13.52
CA ARG A 26 -15.55 -10.74 -12.54
C ARG A 26 -14.92 -11.03 -11.19
N GLU A 27 -14.21 -10.04 -10.63
CA GLU A 27 -13.72 -10.08 -9.25
C GLU A 27 -14.90 -10.34 -8.31
N LYS A 28 -14.74 -11.30 -7.39
CA LYS A 28 -15.77 -11.66 -6.41
C LYS A 28 -15.61 -10.79 -5.17
N GLU A 29 -16.73 -10.29 -4.68
CA GLU A 29 -16.92 -9.63 -3.37
C GLU A 29 -16.14 -10.39 -2.26
N GLY A 30 -15.30 -9.70 -1.47
CA GLY A 30 -14.55 -10.27 -0.35
C GLY A 30 -13.21 -10.98 -0.64
N ASP A 31 -12.72 -11.04 -1.88
CA ASP A 31 -11.47 -11.75 -2.21
C ASP A 31 -10.20 -10.87 -2.18
N ILE A 32 -9.39 -11.00 -1.12
CA ILE A 32 -8.09 -10.31 -0.99
C ILE A 32 -6.94 -11.00 -1.74
N SER A 33 -7.17 -12.18 -2.35
CA SER A 33 -6.15 -12.86 -3.17
C SER A 33 -5.77 -12.05 -4.41
N SER A 34 -6.62 -11.08 -4.81
CA SER A 34 -6.31 -10.07 -5.83
C SER A 34 -5.20 -9.09 -5.43
N VAL A 35 -4.78 -9.08 -4.17
CA VAL A 35 -3.74 -8.18 -3.63
C VAL A 35 -2.44 -8.92 -3.30
N PHE A 36 -2.48 -10.24 -3.07
CA PHE A 36 -1.31 -11.03 -2.66
C PHE A 36 -1.14 -12.31 -3.49
N VAL A 37 0.03 -12.46 -4.11
CA VAL A 37 0.37 -13.68 -4.87
C VAL A 37 0.55 -14.86 -3.93
N SER A 38 1.14 -14.63 -2.76
CA SER A 38 1.38 -15.66 -1.73
C SER A 38 0.11 -16.36 -1.25
N LEU A 39 -1.04 -15.68 -1.30
CA LEU A 39 -2.35 -16.26 -0.94
C LEU A 39 -2.98 -17.10 -2.07
N SER A 40 -2.49 -16.97 -3.29
CA SER A 40 -3.00 -17.70 -4.47
C SER A 40 -2.37 -19.09 -4.67
N GLY A 41 -1.26 -19.39 -3.99
CA GLY A 41 -0.50 -20.63 -4.16
C GLY A 41 0.25 -20.76 -5.49
N ALA A 42 0.26 -19.71 -6.32
CA ALA A 42 0.96 -19.69 -7.62
C ALA A 42 2.47 -19.48 -7.47
N LYS A 43 3.28 -20.13 -8.33
CA LYS A 43 4.70 -19.78 -8.50
C LYS A 43 4.78 -18.40 -9.16
N ARG A 44 5.62 -17.51 -8.62
CA ARG A 44 5.93 -16.24 -9.28
C ARG A 44 6.74 -16.51 -10.53
N GLU A 45 6.13 -16.26 -11.69
CA GLU A 45 6.87 -16.21 -12.95
C GLU A 45 7.81 -15.00 -12.95
N PRO A 46 8.99 -15.08 -13.59
CA PRO A 46 9.88 -13.95 -13.74
C PRO A 46 9.17 -12.77 -14.40
N LEU A 47 9.45 -11.55 -13.92
CA LEU A 47 8.95 -10.34 -14.56
C LEU A 47 9.51 -10.22 -15.99
N PRO A 48 8.81 -9.51 -16.91
CA PRO A 48 9.30 -9.28 -18.26
C PRO A 48 10.72 -8.69 -18.30
N THR A 49 11.49 -9.00 -19.35
CA THR A 49 12.90 -8.58 -19.50
C THR A 49 13.11 -7.06 -19.39
N ARG A 50 12.11 -6.24 -19.72
CA ARG A 50 12.16 -4.78 -19.50
C ARG A 50 12.53 -4.39 -18.07
N PHE A 51 12.23 -5.22 -17.07
CA PHE A 51 12.58 -4.96 -15.66
C PHE A 51 14.06 -5.18 -15.38
N ARG A 52 14.73 -6.04 -16.15
CA ARG A 52 16.20 -6.13 -16.14
C ARG A 52 16.80 -4.81 -16.67
N ASP A 53 16.30 -4.35 -17.82
CA ASP A 53 16.78 -3.10 -18.43
C ASP A 53 16.54 -1.90 -17.52
N LEU A 54 15.37 -1.85 -16.88
CA LEU A 54 15.04 -0.86 -15.86
C LEU A 54 16.05 -0.89 -14.72
N LYS A 55 16.29 -2.05 -14.11
CA LYS A 55 17.28 -2.22 -13.03
C LYS A 55 18.65 -1.74 -13.44
N THR A 56 19.12 -2.12 -14.63
CA THR A 56 20.40 -1.65 -15.16
C THR A 56 20.41 -0.13 -15.33
N SER A 57 19.33 0.48 -15.83
CA SER A 57 19.25 1.92 -16.04
C SER A 57 19.26 2.74 -14.74
N LEU A 58 18.65 2.24 -13.67
CA LEU A 58 18.53 2.97 -12.39
C LEU A 58 19.89 3.25 -11.75
N VAL A 59 20.84 2.32 -11.90
CA VAL A 59 22.16 2.36 -11.25
C VAL A 59 23.31 2.62 -12.22
N ALA A 60 23.02 2.82 -13.50
CA ALA A 60 24.03 3.00 -14.54
C ALA A 60 25.00 4.15 -14.21
N GLY A 61 26.30 3.84 -14.20
CA GLY A 61 27.36 4.80 -13.87
C GLY A 61 27.45 5.18 -12.39
N LYS A 62 26.69 4.50 -11.52
CA LYS A 62 26.66 4.71 -10.06
C LYS A 62 26.91 3.41 -9.30
N GLU A 63 27.35 2.35 -9.96
CA GLU A 63 27.48 1.00 -9.41
C GLU A 63 28.35 0.97 -8.15
N ASP A 64 29.53 1.60 -8.20
CA ASP A 64 30.43 1.68 -7.04
C ASP A 64 29.81 2.42 -5.85
N LYS A 65 29.01 3.47 -6.12
CA LYS A 65 28.29 4.20 -5.08
C LYS A 65 27.18 3.36 -4.47
N VAL A 66 26.45 2.60 -5.30
CA VAL A 66 25.39 1.68 -4.85
C VAL A 66 25.99 0.55 -4.01
N ILE A 67 27.15 -0.01 -4.40
CA ILE A 67 27.89 -1.00 -3.62
C ILE A 67 28.30 -0.42 -2.26
N ALA A 68 28.90 0.77 -2.26
CA ALA A 68 29.30 1.44 -1.02
C ALA A 68 28.10 1.74 -0.12
N GLY A 69 26.99 2.24 -0.70
CA GLY A 69 25.75 2.52 0.01
C GLY A 69 25.12 1.28 0.62
N TRP A 70 25.09 0.18 -0.13
CA TRP A 70 24.60 -1.12 0.32
C TRP A 70 25.37 -1.64 1.55
N ASN A 71 26.70 -1.59 1.53
CA ASN A 71 27.50 -2.04 2.68
C ASN A 71 27.24 -1.19 3.93
N ARG A 72 27.03 0.13 3.78
CA ARG A 72 26.63 1.00 4.91
C ARG A 72 25.24 0.67 5.40
N LEU A 73 24.30 0.39 4.50
CA LEU A 73 22.93 0.01 4.84
C LEU A 73 22.89 -1.31 5.63
N LEU A 74 23.69 -2.31 5.25
CA LEU A 74 23.75 -3.59 5.96
C LEU A 74 24.17 -3.43 7.43
N ASN A 75 25.14 -2.55 7.70
CA ASN A 75 25.56 -2.25 9.06
C ASN A 75 24.46 -1.54 9.84
N ALA A 76 23.82 -0.52 9.24
CA ALA A 76 22.71 0.20 9.88
C ALA A 76 21.52 -0.75 10.18
N LEU A 77 21.16 -1.63 9.25
CA LEU A 77 20.12 -2.63 9.46
C LEU A 77 20.48 -3.59 10.59
N ALA A 78 21.73 -4.05 10.68
CA ALA A 78 22.15 -4.92 11.78
C ALA A 78 21.98 -4.23 13.15
N GLU A 79 22.36 -2.95 13.27
CA GLU A 79 22.18 -2.17 14.49
C GLU A 79 20.69 -1.96 14.83
N GLU A 80 19.88 -1.51 13.87
CA GLU A 80 18.44 -1.28 14.06
C GLU A 80 17.69 -2.57 14.40
N ASN A 81 18.06 -3.69 13.79
CA ASN A 81 17.46 -5.00 14.09
C ASN A 81 17.71 -5.41 15.55
N GLU A 82 18.91 -5.14 16.09
CA GLU A 82 19.22 -5.41 17.50
C GLU A 82 18.40 -4.50 18.43
N ILE A 83 18.23 -3.22 18.08
CA ILE A 83 17.36 -2.28 18.81
C ILE A 83 15.91 -2.80 18.83
N ILE A 84 15.32 -3.04 17.65
CA ILE A 84 13.93 -3.53 17.53
C ILE A 84 13.77 -4.86 18.26
N SER A 85 14.73 -5.77 18.12
CA SER A 85 14.63 -7.09 18.74
C SER A 85 14.75 -7.03 20.28
N THR A 86 15.44 -6.04 20.81
CA THR A 86 15.58 -5.79 22.26
C THR A 86 14.34 -5.13 22.84
N TRP A 87 13.85 -4.06 22.21
CA TRP A 87 12.74 -3.26 22.73
C TRP A 87 11.36 -3.85 22.41
N LYS A 88 11.27 -4.69 21.36
CA LYS A 88 10.01 -5.32 20.91
C LYS A 88 8.91 -4.27 20.76
N SER A 89 7.70 -4.55 21.26
CA SER A 89 6.56 -3.64 21.18
C SER A 89 6.79 -2.27 21.83
N ALA A 90 7.75 -2.13 22.75
CA ALA A 90 8.06 -0.85 23.39
C ALA A 90 8.70 0.16 22.43
N ILE A 91 9.17 -0.27 21.26
CA ILE A 91 9.70 0.65 20.23
C ILE A 91 8.61 1.46 19.55
N VAL A 92 7.35 1.00 19.59
CA VAL A 92 6.22 1.68 18.95
C VAL A 92 5.82 2.88 19.81
N PRO A 93 5.99 4.13 19.34
CA PRO A 93 5.67 5.30 20.14
C PRO A 93 4.17 5.36 20.44
N SER A 94 3.83 5.72 21.67
CA SER A 94 2.44 5.93 22.12
C SER A 94 2.29 7.35 22.65
N VAL A 95 1.25 8.05 22.22
CA VAL A 95 0.93 9.42 22.64
C VAL A 95 -0.49 9.45 23.18
N GLU A 96 -0.66 9.92 24.41
CA GLU A 96 -1.99 10.06 25.00
C GLU A 96 -2.73 11.26 24.41
N PHE A 97 -3.89 11.01 23.82
CA PHE A 97 -4.83 12.05 23.45
C PHE A 97 -5.95 12.09 24.49
N LYS A 98 -6.07 13.19 25.24
CA LYS A 98 -7.13 13.32 26.25
C LYS A 98 -8.51 13.32 25.57
N ASN A 99 -9.42 12.47 26.07
CA ASN A 99 -10.86 12.39 25.72
C ASN A 99 -11.26 11.69 24.40
N LEU A 100 -10.68 10.53 24.03
CA LEU A 100 -11.21 9.72 22.91
C LEU A 100 -12.20 8.59 23.32
N GLU A 101 -12.33 8.29 24.62
CA GLU A 101 -12.84 6.99 25.09
C GLU A 101 -14.37 6.79 25.06
N PHE A 102 -15.20 7.80 24.81
CA PHE A 102 -16.63 7.72 25.19
C PHE A 102 -17.62 7.29 24.08
N GLU A 103 -17.25 7.27 22.80
CA GLU A 103 -18.24 7.13 21.71
C GLU A 103 -18.25 5.77 20.98
N ILE A 104 -17.16 5.00 21.00
CA ILE A 104 -17.03 3.79 20.17
C ILE A 104 -17.86 2.60 20.69
N GLU A 105 -17.95 2.40 22.02
CA GLU A 105 -18.70 1.27 22.60
C GLU A 105 -20.20 1.30 22.29
N LYS A 106 -20.79 2.49 22.09
CA LYS A 106 -22.23 2.64 21.79
C LYS A 106 -22.60 2.21 20.37
N LEU A 107 -21.62 2.08 19.49
CA LEU A 107 -21.79 1.95 18.05
C LEU A 107 -21.66 0.50 17.53
N LYS A 108 -21.16 -0.42 18.37
CA LYS A 108 -21.00 -1.85 18.06
C LYS A 108 -22.27 -2.59 17.58
N PRO A 109 -23.50 -2.29 18.06
CA PRO A 109 -24.70 -3.03 17.66
C PRO A 109 -25.14 -2.86 16.19
N GLU A 110 -24.58 -1.89 15.47
CA GLU A 110 -25.06 -1.47 14.14
C GLU A 110 -24.36 -2.19 12.96
N ILE A 111 -23.32 -2.98 13.23
CA ILE A 111 -22.55 -3.69 12.20
C ILE A 111 -23.23 -5.02 11.86
N LYS A 112 -23.94 -5.09 10.72
CA LYS A 112 -24.57 -6.34 10.22
C LYS A 112 -24.34 -6.54 8.72
N LYS A 113 -23.32 -7.33 8.37
CA LYS A 113 -23.38 -8.51 7.47
C LYS A 113 -21.99 -9.07 7.11
N PRO A 114 -21.78 -10.39 7.16
CA PRO A 114 -20.46 -11.03 7.23
C PRO A 114 -19.83 -11.52 5.91
N PHE A 115 -18.48 -11.53 5.82
CA PHE A 115 -17.70 -12.35 4.87
C PHE A 115 -16.42 -12.94 5.52
N PRO A 116 -16.02 -14.20 5.25
CA PRO A 116 -16.76 -15.22 4.49
C PRO A 116 -18.08 -15.63 5.16
N PRO A 117 -19.04 -16.24 4.41
CA PRO A 117 -20.39 -16.52 4.90
C PRO A 117 -20.45 -17.42 6.15
N ASN A 118 -19.41 -18.22 6.36
CA ASN A 118 -19.31 -19.17 7.46
C ASN A 118 -18.50 -18.64 8.65
N ASP A 119 -17.79 -17.51 8.50
CA ASP A 119 -16.98 -16.89 9.56
C ASP A 119 -16.60 -15.42 9.23
N PRO A 120 -17.44 -14.42 9.53
CA PRO A 120 -17.15 -13.00 9.25
C PRO A 120 -15.85 -12.48 9.85
N GLN A 121 -14.95 -11.97 9.02
CA GLN A 121 -13.75 -11.27 9.51
C GLN A 121 -13.61 -9.85 8.93
N VAL A 122 -14.02 -9.60 7.68
CA VAL A 122 -14.01 -8.28 7.03
C VAL A 122 -15.42 -7.92 6.54
N TYR A 123 -15.84 -6.68 6.79
CA TYR A 123 -17.17 -6.20 6.44
C TYR A 123 -17.01 -5.13 5.36
N GLU A 124 -17.57 -5.39 4.18
CA GLU A 124 -17.72 -4.42 3.09
C GLU A 124 -18.85 -3.41 3.40
N LEU A 125 -18.71 -2.79 4.56
CA LEU A 125 -19.55 -1.71 5.06
C LEU A 125 -18.73 -0.43 4.99
N TYR A 126 -19.26 0.59 4.34
CA TYR A 126 -18.51 1.83 4.06
C TYR A 126 -19.16 3.07 4.70
N TRP A 127 -20.48 3.08 4.83
CA TRP A 127 -21.28 4.29 5.16
C TRP A 127 -22.10 4.15 6.44
N SER A 128 -21.75 3.21 7.31
CA SER A 128 -22.45 3.08 8.59
C SER A 128 -22.33 4.35 9.43
N GLU A 129 -23.34 4.65 10.24
CA GLU A 129 -23.31 5.79 11.14
C GLU A 129 -22.06 5.81 12.05
N PRO A 130 -21.58 4.67 12.60
CA PRO A 130 -20.32 4.60 13.33
C PRO A 130 -19.10 5.04 12.51
N GLN A 131 -18.98 4.57 11.27
CA GLN A 131 -17.87 4.92 10.40
C GLN A 131 -17.87 6.40 10.03
N LEU A 132 -19.06 6.94 9.72
CA LEU A 132 -19.21 8.36 9.40
C LEU A 132 -18.85 9.23 10.59
N LYS A 133 -19.40 8.93 11.78
CA LYS A 133 -19.10 9.66 13.02
C LYS A 133 -17.61 9.60 13.36
N ALA A 134 -17.00 8.42 13.30
CA ALA A 134 -15.57 8.24 13.58
C ALA A 134 -14.71 9.10 12.63
N ARG A 135 -14.95 9.02 11.32
CA ARG A 135 -14.20 9.80 10.30
C ARG A 135 -14.36 11.31 10.46
N SER A 136 -15.53 11.78 10.92
CA SER A 136 -15.79 13.20 11.16
C SER A 136 -15.48 13.67 12.59
N HIS A 137 -15.01 12.78 13.47
CA HIS A 137 -14.86 13.11 14.88
C HIS A 137 -13.78 14.20 15.06
N PRO A 138 -14.05 15.29 15.82
CA PRO A 138 -13.11 16.40 15.95
C PRO A 138 -11.71 15.99 16.43
N ASN A 139 -11.63 15.05 17.36
CA ASN A 139 -10.34 14.54 17.84
C ASN A 139 -9.57 13.80 16.75
N LEU A 140 -10.26 13.02 15.90
CA LEU A 140 -9.58 12.30 14.81
C LEU A 140 -9.04 13.29 13.78
N LEU A 141 -9.84 14.28 13.37
CA LEU A 141 -9.41 15.33 12.44
C LEU A 141 -8.25 16.16 13.01
N ALA A 142 -8.26 16.44 14.31
CA ALA A 142 -7.16 17.11 14.99
C ALA A 142 -5.89 16.24 14.99
N THR A 143 -5.99 14.96 15.31
CA THR A 143 -4.87 14.01 15.27
C THR A 143 -4.30 13.89 13.86
N GLN A 144 -5.13 13.71 12.83
CA GLN A 144 -4.70 13.64 11.43
C GLN A 144 -3.95 14.90 11.01
N ARG A 145 -4.50 16.08 11.32
CA ARG A 145 -3.85 17.36 11.03
C ARG A 145 -2.49 17.46 11.73
N THR A 146 -2.42 17.12 13.02
CA THR A 146 -1.16 17.16 13.77
C THR A 146 -0.12 16.24 13.14
N LEU A 147 -0.47 14.98 12.86
CA LEU A 147 0.44 14.02 12.23
C LEU A 147 0.98 14.53 10.88
N MET A 148 0.10 15.09 10.04
CA MET A 148 0.50 15.66 8.75
C MET A 148 1.42 16.88 8.92
N GLN A 149 1.15 17.78 9.87
CA GLN A 149 1.93 19.00 10.06
C GLN A 149 3.25 18.79 10.82
N SER A 150 3.33 17.78 11.68
CA SER A 150 4.48 17.56 12.54
C SER A 150 5.50 16.58 11.97
N LEU A 151 5.05 15.63 11.15
CA LEU A 151 5.92 14.59 10.60
C LEU A 151 6.32 14.90 9.16
N TRP A 152 5.36 15.35 8.35
CA TRP A 152 5.59 15.57 6.92
C TRP A 152 6.00 17.01 6.62
N HIS A 153 6.77 17.16 5.55
CA HIS A 153 7.05 18.45 4.94
C HIS A 153 7.06 18.32 3.42
N SER A 154 7.39 19.41 2.73
CA SER A 154 7.51 19.45 1.27
C SER A 154 8.77 20.20 0.91
N SER A 155 9.72 19.53 0.25
CA SER A 155 10.94 20.17 -0.27
C SER A 155 10.66 21.11 -1.45
N SER A 156 9.53 20.92 -2.13
CA SER A 156 9.08 21.76 -3.24
C SER A 156 7.90 22.65 -2.84
N PRO A 157 7.98 23.98 -3.00
CA PRO A 157 6.84 24.86 -2.78
C PRO A 157 5.74 24.68 -3.84
N ASP A 158 6.06 24.06 -4.98
CA ASP A 158 5.13 23.85 -6.09
C ASP A 158 4.34 22.53 -5.97
N ALA A 159 4.70 21.67 -5.01
CA ALA A 159 3.98 20.43 -4.75
C ALA A 159 2.54 20.75 -4.33
N GLN A 160 1.57 20.21 -5.07
CA GLN A 160 0.14 20.47 -4.87
C GLN A 160 -0.42 19.62 -3.72
N VAL A 161 0.04 19.90 -2.50
CA VAL A 161 -0.36 19.24 -1.26
C VAL A 161 -0.63 20.24 -0.14
N SER A 162 -1.72 20.01 0.59
CA SER A 162 -1.98 20.68 1.86
C SER A 162 -1.85 19.68 3.00
N LEU A 163 -0.84 19.93 3.83
CA LEU A 163 -0.54 19.16 5.04
C LEU A 163 -1.35 19.63 6.26
N SER A 164 -2.31 20.55 6.10
CA SER A 164 -3.15 21.07 7.19
C SER A 164 -4.63 20.67 7.07
N GLN A 165 -5.02 20.12 5.91
CA GLN A 165 -6.40 19.76 5.59
C GLN A 165 -6.51 18.27 5.28
N PRO A 166 -6.90 17.43 6.25
CA PRO A 166 -7.16 16.03 5.98
C PRO A 166 -8.45 15.87 5.15
N LEU A 167 -8.44 14.92 4.22
CA LEU A 167 -9.62 14.45 3.48
C LEU A 167 -10.08 13.09 4.02
N THR A 168 -11.38 12.83 3.90
CA THR A 168 -11.94 11.54 4.30
C THR A 168 -11.79 10.50 3.19
N TYR A 169 -11.37 9.30 3.57
CA TYR A 169 -11.35 8.11 2.72
C TYR A 169 -12.21 7.02 3.37
N ALA A 170 -13.10 6.43 2.59
CA ALA A 170 -14.10 5.49 3.05
C ALA A 170 -13.64 4.05 2.81
N ASP A 171 -13.10 3.44 3.85
CA ASP A 171 -12.67 2.04 3.83
C ASP A 171 -13.63 1.13 4.62
N ARG A 172 -13.35 -0.17 4.57
CA ARG A 172 -14.01 -1.27 5.26
C ARG A 172 -13.75 -1.22 6.77
N LEU A 173 -14.29 -2.21 7.47
CA LEU A 173 -13.93 -2.54 8.84
C LEU A 173 -13.60 -4.02 8.97
N ARG A 174 -12.86 -4.39 10.01
CA ARG A 174 -12.54 -5.79 10.34
C ARG A 174 -13.04 -6.10 11.74
N ILE A 175 -13.71 -7.24 11.92
CA ILE A 175 -14.05 -7.81 13.24
C ILE A 175 -13.50 -9.22 13.25
N ARG A 176 -12.36 -9.42 13.92
CA ARG A 176 -11.67 -10.71 13.90
C ARG A 176 -12.05 -11.57 15.11
N GLN A 177 -12.51 -12.80 14.90
CA GLN A 177 -12.94 -13.69 16.00
C GLN A 177 -11.77 -14.46 16.65
N PRO A 178 -11.89 -14.82 17.95
CA PRO A 178 -10.99 -15.77 18.60
C PRO A 178 -10.78 -17.06 17.81
N GLY A 179 -9.51 -17.46 17.64
CA GLY A 179 -9.11 -18.69 16.96
C GLY A 179 -9.02 -18.57 15.43
N ASP A 180 -9.40 -17.45 14.83
CA ASP A 180 -9.29 -17.28 13.38
C ASP A 180 -7.83 -17.38 12.91
N ALA A 181 -7.61 -18.25 11.92
CA ALA A 181 -6.34 -18.47 11.24
C ALA A 181 -6.43 -18.26 9.71
N THR A 182 -7.60 -17.84 9.21
CA THR A 182 -7.86 -17.72 7.77
C THR A 182 -7.44 -16.37 7.21
N PHE A 183 -7.46 -15.33 8.04
CA PHE A 183 -7.04 -13.98 7.66
C PHE A 183 -5.61 -13.70 8.14
N ALA A 184 -4.64 -14.36 7.50
CA ALA A 184 -3.21 -14.13 7.73
C ALA A 184 -2.61 -13.37 6.54
N LEU A 185 -2.23 -12.11 6.77
CA LEU A 185 -1.45 -11.33 5.81
C LEU A 185 0.01 -11.34 6.25
N GLY A 186 0.89 -11.85 5.40
CA GLY A 186 2.34 -11.80 5.63
C GLY A 186 2.87 -10.37 5.60
N PRO A 187 4.15 -10.13 5.97
CA PRO A 187 4.75 -8.82 5.90
C PRO A 187 4.68 -8.23 4.48
N HIS A 188 4.13 -7.03 4.37
CA HIS A 188 3.97 -6.34 3.09
C HIS A 188 3.97 -4.83 3.24
N ILE A 189 4.01 -4.14 2.11
CA ILE A 189 3.76 -2.72 1.99
C ILE A 189 2.75 -2.46 0.86
N ASP A 190 1.78 -1.60 1.13
CA ASP A 190 0.73 -1.19 0.18
C ASP A 190 1.23 -0.09 -0.78
N GLY A 191 0.33 0.53 -1.57
CA GLY A 191 0.63 1.71 -2.42
C GLY A 191 1.58 1.46 -3.58
N GLY A 192 1.50 0.25 -4.13
CA GLY A 192 2.26 -0.15 -5.30
C GLY A 192 3.36 -1.14 -4.99
N SER A 193 3.80 -1.77 -6.05
CA SER A 193 4.82 -2.80 -6.05
C SER A 193 5.81 -2.45 -7.16
N VAL A 194 5.70 -3.01 -8.36
CA VAL A 194 6.63 -2.74 -9.47
C VAL A 194 6.79 -1.25 -9.79
N GLU A 195 5.75 -0.46 -9.55
CA GLU A 195 5.71 0.98 -9.77
C GLU A 195 6.79 1.72 -8.98
N ARG A 196 7.29 1.15 -7.88
CA ARG A 196 8.35 1.73 -7.04
C ARG A 196 9.70 1.80 -7.74
N TRP A 197 9.90 0.93 -8.73
CA TRP A 197 11.11 0.87 -9.55
C TRP A 197 10.95 1.60 -10.88
N GLU A 198 9.72 1.75 -11.37
CA GLU A 198 9.48 2.25 -12.72
C GLU A 198 9.72 3.76 -12.84
N HIS A 199 10.35 4.16 -13.96
CA HIS A 199 10.51 5.58 -14.33
C HIS A 199 9.17 6.31 -14.48
N ALA A 200 8.15 5.63 -15.02
CA ALA A 200 6.77 6.13 -15.09
C ALA A 200 5.97 5.91 -13.78
N GLY A 201 6.61 5.24 -12.82
CA GLY A 201 6.13 4.97 -11.48
C GLY A 201 6.57 6.06 -10.50
N TYR A 202 7.20 5.64 -9.41
CA TYR A 202 7.81 6.54 -8.42
C TYR A 202 8.99 7.34 -8.98
N GLY A 203 9.59 6.87 -10.09
CA GLY A 203 10.66 7.59 -10.78
C GLY A 203 10.21 8.93 -11.37
N LEU A 204 8.92 9.16 -11.62
CA LEU A 204 8.41 10.46 -12.11
C LEU A 204 8.68 11.61 -11.15
N GLY A 205 8.61 11.33 -9.85
CA GLY A 205 8.94 12.29 -8.81
C GLY A 205 10.33 12.10 -8.19
N GLY A 206 11.08 11.09 -8.64
CA GLY A 206 12.39 10.75 -8.10
C GLY A 206 12.37 10.31 -6.63
N VAL A 207 11.27 9.70 -6.16
CA VAL A 207 11.04 9.39 -4.72
C VAL A 207 12.21 8.63 -4.11
N TYR A 208 12.78 7.67 -4.85
CA TYR A 208 13.85 6.81 -4.37
C TYR A 208 15.20 7.08 -5.05
N ASP A 209 15.35 8.22 -5.73
CA ASP A 209 16.56 8.52 -6.52
C ASP A 209 17.83 8.55 -5.67
N ARG A 210 17.72 9.04 -4.42
CA ARG A 210 18.84 9.04 -3.46
C ARG A 210 19.30 7.62 -3.13
N ILE A 211 18.36 6.68 -2.98
CA ILE A 211 18.65 5.28 -2.75
C ILE A 211 19.35 4.68 -3.97
N PHE A 212 18.81 4.89 -5.17
CA PHE A 212 19.42 4.40 -6.43
C PHE A 212 20.74 5.10 -6.78
N ALA A 213 21.06 6.22 -6.15
CA ALA A 213 22.36 6.89 -6.24
C ALA A 213 23.41 6.37 -5.24
N GLY A 214 23.03 5.47 -4.32
CA GLY A 214 23.91 4.99 -3.24
C GLY A 214 24.04 5.97 -2.06
N GLU A 215 23.14 6.95 -1.98
CA GLU A 215 23.07 8.04 -1.00
C GLU A 215 21.81 7.89 -0.13
N TRP A 216 21.49 6.67 0.33
CA TRP A 216 20.26 6.37 1.05
C TRP A 216 20.12 7.16 2.35
N GLU A 217 21.23 7.59 2.97
CA GLU A 217 21.21 8.44 4.16
C GLU A 217 20.61 9.83 3.92
N ALA A 218 20.58 10.26 2.66
CA ALA A 218 19.96 11.51 2.23
C ALA A 218 18.51 11.32 1.76
N TYR A 219 17.98 10.09 1.78
CA TYR A 219 16.57 9.84 1.52
C TYR A 219 15.75 10.29 2.72
N ASP A 220 14.74 11.12 2.46
CA ASP A 220 13.80 11.59 3.45
C ASP A 220 12.43 10.95 3.20
N PRO A 221 12.01 9.96 4.03
CA PRO A 221 10.71 9.32 3.85
C PRO A 221 9.52 10.27 4.08
N TRP A 222 9.75 11.39 4.79
CA TRP A 222 8.72 12.34 5.21
C TRP A 222 8.59 13.58 4.30
N ASP A 223 9.35 13.62 3.19
CA ASP A 223 9.14 14.60 2.14
C ASP A 223 7.98 14.17 1.21
N ALA A 224 6.92 14.96 1.18
CA ALA A 224 5.75 14.69 0.37
C ALA A 224 5.97 15.03 -1.12
N ALA A 225 6.85 15.98 -1.46
CA ALA A 225 6.92 16.55 -2.81
C ALA A 225 7.18 15.48 -3.91
N PRO A 226 8.22 14.62 -3.79
CA PRO A 226 8.46 13.55 -4.76
C PRO A 226 7.26 12.63 -4.95
N ARG A 227 6.50 12.36 -3.88
CA ARG A 227 5.34 11.46 -3.92
C ARG A 227 4.17 12.11 -4.67
N ILE A 228 3.94 13.40 -4.47
CA ILE A 228 2.94 14.15 -5.25
C ILE A 228 3.30 14.16 -6.74
N ASP A 229 4.57 14.34 -7.06
CA ASP A 229 5.06 14.38 -8.44
C ASP A 229 4.96 13.02 -9.11
N ALA A 230 5.21 11.94 -8.38
CA ALA A 230 5.02 10.57 -8.85
C ALA A 230 3.57 10.27 -9.26
N LEU A 231 2.59 11.00 -8.73
CA LEU A 231 1.17 10.78 -9.02
C LEU A 231 0.65 11.68 -10.17
N ARG A 232 1.45 12.63 -10.68
CA ARG A 232 0.99 13.54 -11.74
C ARG A 232 0.74 12.78 -13.05
N PRO A 233 -0.41 13.00 -13.72
CA PRO A 233 -0.62 12.46 -15.06
C PRO A 233 0.41 13.06 -16.04
N THR A 234 1.16 12.22 -16.73
CA THR A 234 2.06 12.66 -17.81
C THR A 234 1.42 12.44 -19.17
N ALA A 235 1.69 13.34 -20.12
CA ALA A 235 1.20 13.20 -21.49
C ALA A 235 1.71 11.88 -22.10
N GLY A 236 0.80 11.01 -22.53
CA GLY A 236 1.12 9.74 -23.19
C GLY A 236 1.14 8.51 -22.28
N HIS A 237 0.86 8.65 -20.98
CA HIS A 237 0.66 7.50 -20.08
C HIS A 237 -0.80 7.46 -19.60
N PRO A 238 -1.46 6.28 -19.60
CA PRO A 238 -2.81 6.18 -19.08
C PRO A 238 -2.83 6.61 -17.61
N PRO A 239 -3.91 7.28 -17.15
CA PRO A 239 -4.06 7.61 -15.73
C PRO A 239 -3.94 6.33 -14.91
N ARG A 240 -3.20 6.39 -13.79
CA ARG A 240 -3.16 5.30 -12.81
C ARG A 240 -4.58 4.95 -12.40
N GLN A 241 -4.84 3.67 -12.13
CA GLN A 241 -6.15 3.28 -11.63
C GLN A 241 -6.41 4.04 -10.33
N PRO A 242 -7.46 4.86 -10.26
CA PRO A 242 -7.61 5.74 -9.14
C PRO A 242 -7.87 4.95 -7.86
N GLY A 243 -7.24 5.38 -6.76
CA GLY A 243 -7.55 5.02 -5.36
C GLY A 243 -6.90 3.77 -4.75
N ARG A 244 -5.86 3.23 -5.39
CA ARG A 244 -4.80 2.48 -4.65
C ARG A 244 -3.61 3.36 -4.24
N GLU A 245 -3.79 4.68 -4.30
CA GLU A 245 -2.74 5.72 -4.31
C GLU A 245 -2.43 6.32 -2.92
N ALA A 246 -2.96 5.73 -1.84
CA ALA A 246 -2.96 6.37 -0.51
C ALA A 246 -1.85 5.90 0.45
N VAL A 247 -1.01 4.93 0.10
CA VAL A 247 -0.13 4.30 1.11
C VAL A 247 1.21 3.83 0.50
N ASP A 248 2.02 4.79 0.08
CA ASP A 248 3.09 4.59 -0.88
C ASP A 248 4.50 4.25 -0.32
N GLY A 249 4.79 3.08 0.24
CA GLY A 249 6.17 2.64 0.65
C GLY A 249 7.19 1.52 0.26
N ILE A 250 8.50 1.81 0.27
CA ILE A 250 9.59 0.81 0.07
C ILE A 250 10.18 0.37 1.42
N SER A 251 10.40 -0.95 1.51
CA SER A 251 11.51 -1.53 2.26
C SER A 251 11.89 -2.82 1.56
N ALA A 252 13.14 -2.92 1.08
CA ALA A 252 13.82 -4.16 0.69
C ALA A 252 15.20 -3.79 0.15
N PRO A 253 16.21 -4.69 0.28
CA PRO A 253 17.40 -4.65 -0.54
C PRO A 253 17.06 -4.35 -1.99
N PRO A 254 17.76 -3.43 -2.65
CA PRO A 254 17.53 -3.33 -4.05
C PRO A 254 17.99 -4.66 -4.70
N PRO A 255 17.26 -5.18 -5.71
CA PRO A 255 17.49 -6.50 -6.33
C PRO A 255 18.77 -6.55 -7.19
N PHE A 256 19.80 -5.81 -6.76
CA PHE A 256 21.12 -5.67 -7.34
C PHE A 256 22.16 -6.51 -6.62
N PHE A 257 21.85 -7.17 -5.50
CA PHE A 257 22.83 -7.95 -4.75
C PHE A 257 22.39 -9.41 -4.63
N ARG A 258 23.37 -10.32 -4.69
CA ARG A 258 23.16 -11.75 -4.51
C ARG A 258 24.18 -12.31 -3.52
N PRO A 259 23.84 -13.38 -2.78
CA PRO A 259 24.81 -14.06 -1.96
C PRO A 259 25.88 -14.74 -2.82
N LEU A 260 27.12 -14.77 -2.32
CA LEU A 260 28.25 -15.51 -2.89
C LEU A 260 28.20 -16.97 -2.45
N ARG A 261 27.81 -17.23 -1.20
CA ARG A 261 27.56 -18.56 -0.65
C ARG A 261 26.15 -18.64 -0.09
N PRO A 262 25.45 -19.76 -0.28
CA PRO A 262 24.07 -19.92 0.12
C PRO A 262 23.95 -20.04 1.65
N ALA A 263 22.73 -19.84 2.18
CA ALA A 263 22.50 -19.78 3.63
C ALA A 263 22.76 -21.12 4.33
N GLU A 264 22.59 -22.24 3.63
CA GLU A 264 22.79 -23.59 4.14
C GLU A 264 24.26 -23.89 4.45
N ASP A 265 25.18 -23.15 3.84
CA ASP A 265 26.63 -23.35 3.97
C ASP A 265 27.27 -22.48 5.08
N LEU A 266 26.51 -21.57 5.68
CA LEU A 266 27.03 -20.55 6.60
C LEU A 266 26.23 -20.43 7.89
N ALA A 267 26.91 -19.96 8.94
CA ALA A 267 26.22 -19.43 10.11
C ALA A 267 25.39 -18.18 9.71
N PRO A 268 24.24 -17.92 10.35
CA PRO A 268 23.35 -16.81 9.99
C PRO A 268 24.06 -15.45 9.90
N GLU A 269 24.93 -15.14 10.85
CA GLU A 269 25.69 -13.89 10.89
C GLU A 269 26.67 -13.78 9.70
N ALA A 270 27.32 -14.89 9.36
CA ALA A 270 28.24 -14.95 8.22
C ALA A 270 27.51 -14.91 6.87
N PHE A 271 26.27 -15.41 6.79
CA PHE A 271 25.43 -15.30 5.61
C PHE A 271 25.00 -13.85 5.35
N LEU A 272 24.64 -13.13 6.42
CA LEU A 272 24.21 -11.73 6.35
C LEU A 272 25.37 -10.73 6.18
N ALA A 273 26.60 -11.12 6.53
CA ALA A 273 27.79 -10.27 6.43
C ALA A 273 28.00 -9.71 5.02
N ALA A 274 28.41 -8.43 4.93
CA ALA A 274 28.56 -7.72 3.66
C ALA A 274 29.50 -8.44 2.67
N GLU A 275 30.52 -9.13 3.18
CA GLU A 275 31.50 -9.90 2.40
C GLU A 275 30.88 -11.09 1.67
N ASN A 276 29.72 -11.58 2.11
CA ASN A 276 29.00 -12.65 1.43
C ASN A 276 28.07 -12.14 0.33
N TRP A 277 27.98 -10.83 0.09
CA TRP A 277 27.05 -10.26 -0.90
C TRP A 277 27.81 -9.51 -1.99
N ALA A 278 27.44 -9.79 -3.25
CA ALA A 278 28.05 -9.16 -4.42
C ALA A 278 27.00 -8.49 -5.30
N PHE A 279 27.38 -7.34 -5.86
CA PHE A 279 26.57 -6.64 -6.84
C PHE A 279 26.42 -7.47 -8.12
N THR A 280 25.23 -7.41 -8.68
CA THR A 280 24.76 -8.18 -9.82
C THR A 280 24.51 -7.21 -10.96
N GLY A 281 25.54 -6.97 -11.76
CA GLY A 281 25.48 -6.09 -12.93
C GLY A 281 25.46 -6.83 -14.26
N GLY A 282 25.25 -6.09 -15.35
CA GLY A 282 25.44 -6.58 -16.72
C GLY A 282 24.61 -7.81 -17.09
N GLU A 283 25.29 -8.88 -17.53
CA GLU A 283 24.65 -10.14 -17.96
C GLU A 283 24.06 -10.94 -16.80
N ALA A 284 24.57 -10.76 -15.58
CA ALA A 284 24.05 -11.44 -14.39
C ALA A 284 22.74 -10.81 -13.86
N MET A 285 22.42 -9.59 -14.28
CA MET A 285 21.20 -8.89 -13.85
C MET A 285 19.95 -9.65 -14.33
N THR A 286 19.05 -10.00 -13.40
CA THR A 286 17.76 -10.61 -13.72
C THR A 286 16.64 -9.57 -13.73
N SER A 287 15.48 -9.92 -14.29
CA SER A 287 14.27 -9.08 -14.24
C SER A 287 13.54 -9.13 -12.89
N GLU A 288 13.99 -9.95 -11.95
CA GLU A 288 13.35 -10.11 -10.65
C GLU A 288 13.46 -8.82 -9.82
N LEU A 289 12.32 -8.40 -9.27
CA LEU A 289 12.18 -7.35 -8.27
C LEU A 289 11.62 -8.04 -7.03
N GLN A 290 12.49 -8.56 -6.16
CA GLN A 290 12.16 -9.39 -5.00
C GLN A 290 10.84 -9.00 -4.32
N GLY A 291 9.86 -9.91 -4.33
CA GLY A 291 8.57 -9.69 -3.67
C GLY A 291 7.57 -8.81 -4.43
N ALA A 292 7.98 -8.23 -5.55
CA ALA A 292 7.16 -7.34 -6.35
C ALA A 292 6.31 -8.09 -7.38
N THR A 293 5.07 -7.66 -7.57
CA THR A 293 4.19 -8.17 -8.63
C THR A 293 3.23 -7.07 -9.09
N PRO A 294 3.06 -6.85 -10.40
CA PRO A 294 2.12 -5.85 -10.92
C PRO A 294 0.73 -5.99 -10.29
N SER A 295 0.13 -4.87 -9.91
CA SER A 295 -1.21 -4.80 -9.29
C SER A 295 -1.37 -5.46 -7.91
N HIS A 296 -0.27 -5.91 -7.28
CA HIS A 296 -0.25 -6.51 -5.95
C HIS A 296 0.51 -5.61 -4.96
N ALA A 297 0.36 -5.89 -3.66
CA ALA A 297 1.21 -5.28 -2.65
C ALA A 297 2.67 -5.78 -2.77
N GLN A 298 3.61 -4.99 -2.26
CA GLN A 298 4.99 -5.40 -2.15
C GLN A 298 5.12 -6.43 -1.03
N GLU A 299 5.45 -7.69 -1.34
CA GLU A 299 5.57 -8.74 -0.33
C GLU A 299 6.99 -8.80 0.23
N LEU A 300 7.12 -9.06 1.54
CA LEU A 300 8.39 -9.23 2.21
C LEU A 300 8.45 -10.51 3.04
N ASN A 301 9.60 -11.20 3.00
CA ASN A 301 9.87 -12.37 3.82
C ASN A 301 11.38 -12.57 4.00
N ASP A 302 11.77 -13.44 4.94
CA ASP A 302 13.18 -13.72 5.26
C ASP A 302 13.95 -14.43 4.14
N ALA A 303 13.26 -15.07 3.18
CA ALA A 303 13.94 -15.71 2.03
C ALA A 303 14.38 -14.67 0.99
N LEU A 304 13.57 -13.65 0.75
CA LEU A 304 13.84 -12.58 -0.21
C LEU A 304 14.61 -11.41 0.42
N HIS A 305 14.38 -11.15 1.70
CA HIS A 305 14.92 -10.00 2.43
C HIS A 305 15.55 -10.42 3.77
N PRO A 306 16.56 -11.31 3.76
CA PRO A 306 17.10 -11.93 4.98
C PRO A 306 17.68 -10.90 5.96
N HIS A 307 18.22 -9.77 5.49
CA HIS A 307 18.77 -8.72 6.33
C HIS A 307 17.73 -7.96 7.16
N LEU A 308 16.44 -8.00 6.78
CA LEU A 308 15.38 -7.42 7.61
C LEU A 308 15.10 -8.24 8.86
N GLN A 309 15.45 -9.53 8.84
CA GLN A 309 15.26 -10.46 9.96
C GLN A 309 13.83 -10.38 10.54
N LEU A 310 12.81 -10.46 9.69
CA LEU A 310 11.41 -10.15 10.01
C LEU A 310 10.87 -11.02 11.15
N SER A 311 11.38 -12.24 11.29
CA SER A 311 11.06 -13.12 12.42
C SER A 311 11.39 -12.53 13.80
N ARG A 312 12.31 -11.57 13.91
CA ARG A 312 12.65 -10.88 15.17
C ARG A 312 12.33 -9.38 15.19
N THR A 313 12.15 -8.76 14.02
CA THR A 313 11.88 -7.31 13.88
C THR A 313 10.42 -6.96 13.60
N MET A 314 9.60 -7.92 13.16
CA MET A 314 8.15 -7.74 13.22
C MET A 314 7.70 -7.82 14.68
N VAL A 315 7.24 -6.68 15.20
CA VAL A 315 6.78 -6.54 16.58
C VAL A 315 5.28 -6.29 16.60
N HIS A 316 4.61 -6.79 17.63
CA HIS A 316 3.20 -6.45 17.84
C HIS A 316 3.10 -4.97 18.20
N VAL A 317 2.03 -4.32 17.74
CA VAL A 317 1.63 -3.03 18.30
C VAL A 317 1.36 -3.18 19.81
N PRO A 318 1.54 -2.12 20.61
CA PRO A 318 1.18 -2.14 22.03
C PRO A 318 -0.28 -2.53 22.25
N GLU A 319 -0.65 -2.81 23.50
CA GLU A 319 -2.04 -3.11 23.84
C GLU A 319 -2.96 -1.97 23.38
N VAL A 320 -3.93 -2.32 22.54
CA VAL A 320 -4.87 -1.37 21.93
C VAL A 320 -6.20 -1.43 22.68
N ARG A 321 -6.69 -0.29 23.14
CA ARG A 321 -8.02 -0.12 23.76
C ARG A 321 -9.02 0.44 22.76
N PRO A 322 -10.33 0.22 22.97
CA PRO A 322 -11.35 0.91 22.19
C PRO A 322 -11.18 2.43 22.28
N GLY A 323 -11.00 3.09 21.14
CA GLY A 323 -10.71 4.53 21.07
C GLY A 323 -9.29 4.83 20.59
N ASP A 324 -8.35 3.91 20.74
CA ASP A 324 -6.98 4.13 20.31
C ASP A 324 -6.89 4.20 18.77
N PHE A 325 -6.01 5.08 18.29
CA PHE A 325 -5.74 5.27 16.87
C PHE A 325 -4.31 4.87 16.56
N VAL A 326 -4.15 3.74 15.86
CA VAL A 326 -2.85 3.21 15.44
C VAL A 326 -2.58 3.67 14.01
N VAL A 327 -1.41 4.27 13.79
CA VAL A 327 -0.97 4.78 12.48
C VAL A 327 0.46 4.31 12.20
N TRP A 328 0.76 4.05 10.94
CA TRP A 328 2.11 3.76 10.45
C TRP A 328 2.39 4.60 9.21
N HIS A 329 3.68 4.86 8.94
CA HIS A 329 4.10 5.51 7.71
C HIS A 329 3.74 4.66 6.51
N CYS A 330 3.50 5.28 5.36
CA CYS A 330 3.05 4.59 4.17
C CYS A 330 4.07 3.58 3.59
N ASP A 331 5.35 3.72 3.96
CA ASP A 331 6.45 2.77 3.71
C ASP A 331 6.68 1.74 4.82
N GLY A 332 5.88 1.75 5.88
CA GLY A 332 6.00 0.80 6.99
C GLY A 332 5.62 -0.63 6.58
N ILE A 333 6.55 -1.58 6.76
CA ILE A 333 6.24 -3.00 6.65
C ILE A 333 5.26 -3.37 7.75
N HIS A 334 4.15 -4.00 7.39
CA HIS A 334 3.14 -4.42 8.35
C HIS A 334 2.56 -5.79 7.96
N ALA A 335 1.94 -6.45 8.94
CA ALA A 335 1.37 -7.78 8.81
C ALA A 335 0.19 -7.95 9.76
N VAL A 336 -0.60 -9.01 9.54
CA VAL A 336 -1.64 -9.44 10.48
C VAL A 336 -1.24 -10.78 11.08
N ASP A 337 -1.35 -10.89 12.41
CA ASP A 337 -1.02 -12.12 13.13
C ASP A 337 -1.67 -13.34 12.51
N LYS A 338 -0.90 -14.42 12.37
CA LYS A 338 -1.40 -15.65 11.73
C LYS A 338 -2.62 -16.24 12.43
N VAL A 339 -2.69 -16.11 13.77
CA VAL A 339 -3.79 -16.63 14.58
C VAL A 339 -4.21 -15.60 15.60
N HIS A 340 -5.52 -15.37 15.74
CA HIS A 340 -6.05 -14.56 16.84
C HIS A 340 -6.16 -15.39 18.13
N ALA A 341 -5.13 -15.34 18.98
CA ALA A 341 -5.10 -16.06 20.26
C ALA A 341 -5.84 -15.37 21.42
N GLY A 342 -6.51 -14.24 21.16
CA GLY A 342 -7.28 -13.50 22.17
C GLY A 342 -8.61 -14.18 22.56
N LYS A 343 -9.30 -13.62 23.55
CA LYS A 343 -10.54 -14.18 24.14
C LYS A 343 -11.84 -13.50 23.68
N SER A 344 -11.74 -12.32 23.07
CA SER A 344 -12.84 -11.53 22.52
C SER A 344 -12.54 -11.21 21.06
N ASP A 345 -13.50 -10.64 20.34
CA ASP A 345 -13.24 -10.15 18.99
C ASP A 345 -12.21 -9.01 18.99
N SER A 346 -11.45 -8.90 17.91
CA SER A 346 -10.56 -7.79 17.59
C SER A 346 -11.16 -6.97 16.45
N SER A 347 -11.80 -5.86 16.82
CA SER A 347 -12.56 -4.99 15.93
C SER A 347 -11.80 -3.70 15.61
N VAL A 348 -11.66 -3.36 14.33
CA VAL A 348 -11.01 -2.12 13.85
C VAL A 348 -11.78 -1.47 12.71
N LEU A 349 -11.77 -0.14 12.69
CA LEU A 349 -12.19 0.67 11.54
C LEU A 349 -10.94 1.12 10.77
N TYR A 350 -10.91 0.92 9.45
CA TYR A 350 -9.83 1.46 8.63
C TYR A 350 -10.12 2.93 8.30
N ILE A 351 -9.29 3.83 8.83
CA ILE A 351 -9.37 5.28 8.58
C ILE A 351 -7.95 5.81 8.36
N PRO A 352 -7.51 6.00 7.09
CA PRO A 352 -6.18 6.52 6.82
C PRO A 352 -6.07 8.03 7.10
N VAL A 353 -4.84 8.52 7.16
CA VAL A 353 -4.52 9.95 7.20
C VAL A 353 -4.26 10.42 5.76
N CYS A 354 -5.23 11.08 5.13
CA CYS A 354 -5.11 11.50 3.72
C CYS A 354 -4.94 13.02 3.61
N PRO A 355 -3.79 13.54 3.15
CA PRO A 355 -3.65 14.97 2.90
C PRO A 355 -4.52 15.43 1.73
N THR A 356 -4.85 16.72 1.68
CA THR A 356 -5.51 17.30 0.51
C THR A 356 -4.49 17.43 -0.62
N THR A 357 -4.76 16.76 -1.73
CA THR A 357 -4.02 16.88 -3.00
C THR A 357 -5.05 17.00 -4.13
N GLU A 358 -4.63 17.39 -5.32
CA GLU A 358 -5.56 17.44 -6.48
C GLU A 358 -6.20 16.07 -6.75
N ILE A 359 -5.42 14.99 -6.62
CA ILE A 359 -5.85 13.62 -6.89
C ILE A 359 -6.82 13.15 -5.80
N ASN A 360 -6.49 13.39 -4.54
CA ASN A 360 -7.38 13.04 -3.42
C ASN A 360 -8.68 13.85 -3.46
N ALA A 361 -8.64 15.11 -3.92
CA ALA A 361 -9.84 15.92 -4.13
C ALA A 361 -10.71 15.37 -5.27
N LYS A 362 -10.12 14.97 -6.40
CA LYS A 362 -10.84 14.30 -7.51
C LYS A 362 -11.43 12.95 -7.08
N TYR A 363 -10.71 12.20 -6.25
CA TYR A 363 -11.22 10.99 -5.63
C TYR A 363 -12.44 11.27 -4.75
N LEU A 364 -12.35 12.28 -3.88
CA LEU A 364 -13.42 12.67 -2.97
C LEU A 364 -14.74 13.00 -3.69
N VAL A 365 -14.68 13.60 -4.90
CA VAL A 365 -15.88 13.84 -5.73
C VAL A 365 -16.58 12.52 -6.10
N ARG A 366 -15.82 11.50 -6.51
CA ARG A 366 -16.37 10.19 -6.86
C ARG A 366 -16.85 9.42 -5.61
N GLN A 367 -16.09 9.49 -4.52
CA GLN A 367 -16.49 8.93 -3.23
C GLN A 367 -17.79 9.55 -2.72
N ARG A 368 -17.95 10.88 -2.85
CA ARG A 368 -19.19 11.59 -2.50
C ARG A 368 -20.38 11.06 -3.32
N GLN A 369 -20.18 10.80 -4.61
CA GLN A 369 -21.23 10.22 -5.45
C GLN A 369 -21.60 8.80 -4.97
N ALA A 370 -20.60 7.95 -4.69
CA ALA A 370 -20.84 6.62 -4.13
C ALA A 370 -21.59 6.65 -2.79
N PHE A 371 -21.29 7.62 -1.91
CA PHE A 371 -22.02 7.83 -0.67
C PHE A 371 -23.50 8.19 -0.92
N ILE A 372 -23.78 9.12 -1.85
CA ILE A 372 -25.15 9.52 -2.22
C ILE A 372 -25.94 8.33 -2.78
N ASP A 373 -25.28 7.52 -3.61
CA ASP A 373 -25.88 6.35 -4.25
C ASP A 373 -25.95 5.14 -3.31
N GLY A 374 -25.27 5.21 -2.17
CA GLY A 374 -25.16 4.15 -1.18
C GLY A 374 -24.33 2.96 -1.66
N THR A 375 -23.49 3.10 -2.70
CA THR A 375 -22.63 2.04 -3.26
C THR A 375 -21.26 1.99 -2.58
N PRO A 376 -20.47 0.91 -2.70
CA PRO A 376 -19.07 0.91 -2.28
C PRO A 376 -18.27 2.08 -2.85
N GLY A 377 -17.20 2.48 -2.16
CA GLY A 377 -16.26 3.48 -2.67
C GLY A 377 -15.62 3.05 -4.00
N PRO A 378 -15.10 3.99 -4.82
CA PRO A 378 -14.63 3.69 -6.16
C PRO A 378 -13.53 2.61 -6.29
N ASP A 379 -12.81 2.32 -5.20
CA ASP A 379 -11.66 1.38 -5.21
C ASP A 379 -12.03 -0.04 -4.78
N PHE A 380 -13.28 -0.21 -4.36
CA PHE A 380 -13.79 -1.48 -3.91
C PHE A 380 -14.63 -2.12 -5.01
N PRO A 381 -14.63 -3.46 -5.12
CA PRO A 381 -15.39 -4.16 -6.14
C PRO A 381 -16.86 -3.73 -6.12
N GLY A 382 -17.44 -3.58 -7.32
CA GLY A 382 -18.81 -3.11 -7.49
C GLY A 382 -19.82 -4.09 -6.88
N GLY A 383 -20.62 -3.60 -5.93
CA GLY A 383 -21.71 -4.34 -5.28
C GLY A 383 -22.93 -3.43 -5.07
N LYS A 384 -24.11 -4.04 -4.85
CA LYS A 384 -25.29 -3.28 -4.37
C LYS A 384 -25.00 -2.86 -2.94
N GLY A 385 -24.42 -1.68 -2.74
CA GLY A 385 -24.38 -1.08 -1.42
C GLY A 385 -25.80 -0.79 -0.91
N TRP A 386 -25.93 -0.24 0.30
CA TRP A 386 -27.21 0.00 0.98
C TRP A 386 -28.10 1.02 0.23
N GLY A 387 -28.66 0.61 -0.90
CA GLY A 387 -29.63 1.35 -1.69
C GLY A 387 -31.05 0.95 -1.26
N ARG A 388 -31.68 1.82 -0.47
CA ARG A 388 -33.13 1.88 -0.16
C ARG A 388 -33.80 0.57 0.29
N LYS A 389 -33.88 0.36 1.61
CA LYS A 389 -35.11 -0.18 2.21
C LYS A 389 -35.91 0.97 2.85
N ARG A 390 -37.00 1.35 2.17
CA ARG A 390 -38.20 2.06 2.65
C ARG A 390 -38.01 3.35 3.46
N ARG A 391 -38.06 4.50 2.75
CA ARG A 391 -38.74 5.71 3.23
C ARG A 391 -40.22 5.65 2.81
N ASP A 392 -40.92 4.57 3.14
CA ASP A 392 -42.38 4.46 3.02
C ASP A 392 -42.88 4.00 4.39
N GLY A 393 -43.11 4.96 5.29
CA GLY A 393 -43.46 4.63 6.68
C GLY A 393 -43.54 5.78 7.66
N ILE A 394 -43.46 7.04 7.23
CA ILE A 394 -44.05 8.14 8.01
C ILE A 394 -45.45 8.31 7.45
N GLY A 395 -46.37 7.49 7.96
CA GLY A 395 -47.78 7.74 7.81
C GLY A 395 -48.13 9.02 8.54
N GLU A 396 -48.86 9.89 7.86
CA GLU A 396 -49.71 10.88 8.51
C GLU A 396 -50.55 10.17 9.58
N ALA A 397 -50.42 10.62 10.82
CA ALA A 397 -51.44 10.42 11.83
C ALA A 397 -51.80 11.83 12.32
N GLY A 398 -53.06 12.19 12.09
CA GLY A 398 -53.69 13.39 12.65
C GLY A 398 -53.98 13.26 14.14
#